data_AF-A0A925BGC9-F1
#
_entry.id   AF-A0A925BGC9-F1
#
_cell.length_a   1.000
_cell.length_b   1.000
_cell.length_c   1.000
_cell.angle_alpha   90.00
_cell.angle_beta   90.00
_cell.angle_gamma   90.00
#
_symmetry.space_group_name_H-M   'P 1'
#
loop_
_entity.id
_entity.type
_entity.pdbx_description
1 polymer ?
#
loop_
_entity_poly.entity_id
_entity_poly.type
_entity_poly.pdbx_seq_one_letter_code
_entity_poly.pdbx_strand_id
1 'polypeptide(L)'
;MDKSQRDGALLILLASACYGFLPVFTKWLYSAGMEPIDVVTWRFIVAAPMMLLGARWLERGRTDGPPVPWKRLLLVGGLFSAAAGTAFVGLQLMSASAYLVLFYTYPAMVAVISVITGEKLSLRFWLALMLTLVGVALTAPEFIAGLSQNVFGAGLALANAGVVAVYYFVSNYVMRGQTRQAQATTWVMFGALIVFIVIVSVRAAFGYGGLVAPPTPDTWLWLFGLGTICTAL
;
A
#
# COMPACT_ATOMS: atom_id res chain seq x y z
N MET A 1 19.64 -21.92 3.25
CA MET A 1 18.83 -20.89 3.90
C MET A 1 18.95 -21.08 5.39
N ASP A 2 19.30 -20.02 6.11
CA ASP A 2 19.24 -20.03 7.57
C ASP A 2 17.76 -20.04 8.03
N LYS A 3 17.49 -20.51 9.26
CA LYS A 3 16.14 -20.65 9.81
C LYS A 3 15.37 -19.32 9.77
N SER A 4 16.06 -18.23 10.12
CA SER A 4 15.54 -16.86 10.06
C SER A 4 15.12 -16.43 8.64
N GLN A 5 15.90 -16.81 7.62
CA GLN A 5 15.58 -16.51 6.22
C GLN A 5 14.35 -17.28 5.72
N ARG A 6 14.18 -18.53 6.17
CA ARG A 6 13.02 -19.35 5.83
C ARG A 6 11.74 -18.79 6.45
N ASP A 7 11.81 -18.42 7.72
CA ASP A 7 10.67 -17.86 8.45
C ASP A 7 10.28 -16.50 7.83
N GLY A 8 11.26 -15.66 7.48
CA GLY A 8 11.01 -14.43 6.72
C GLY A 8 10.37 -14.67 5.34
N ALA A 9 10.83 -15.67 4.59
CA ALA A 9 10.22 -16.02 3.29
C ALA A 9 8.77 -16.49 3.43
N LEU A 10 8.45 -17.29 4.45
CA LEU A 10 7.08 -17.72 4.74
C LEU A 10 6.17 -16.54 5.10
N LEU A 11 6.67 -15.60 5.90
CA LEU A 11 5.92 -14.37 6.23
C LEU A 11 5.67 -13.52 4.99
N ILE A 12 6.64 -13.38 4.09
CA ILE A 12 6.46 -12.65 2.82
C ILE A 12 5.41 -13.33 1.93
N LEU A 13 5.43 -14.66 1.83
CA LEU A 13 4.44 -15.41 1.06
C LEU A 13 3.03 -15.25 1.64
N LEU A 14 2.90 -15.34 2.97
CA LEU A 14 1.64 -15.13 3.66
C LEU A 14 1.11 -13.70 3.43
N ALA A 15 1.96 -12.69 3.65
CA ALA A 15 1.59 -11.29 3.44
C ALA A 15 1.19 -11.02 1.98
N SER A 16 1.90 -11.62 1.01
CA SER A 16 1.58 -11.49 -0.42
C SER A 16 0.23 -12.14 -0.76
N ALA A 17 -0.06 -13.31 -0.21
CA ALA A 17 -1.35 -13.99 -0.39
C ALA A 17 -2.50 -13.18 0.22
N CYS A 18 -2.31 -12.67 1.44
CA CYS A 18 -3.23 -11.78 2.14
C CYS A 18 -3.49 -10.49 1.36
N TYR A 19 -2.44 -9.86 0.82
CA TYR A 19 -2.55 -8.66 -0.01
C TYR A 19 -3.26 -8.94 -1.35
N GLY A 20 -3.13 -10.14 -1.90
CA GLY A 20 -3.81 -10.57 -3.13
C GLY A 20 -5.34 -10.51 -3.05
N PHE A 21 -5.93 -10.54 -1.85
CA PHE A 21 -7.38 -10.37 -1.66
C PHE A 21 -7.85 -8.90 -1.76
N LEU A 22 -6.94 -7.92 -1.78
CA LEU A 22 -7.28 -6.50 -1.80
C LEU A 22 -8.20 -6.14 -2.99
N PRO A 23 -7.89 -6.50 -4.26
CA PRO A 23 -8.78 -6.17 -5.38
C PRO A 23 -10.15 -6.84 -5.27
N VAL A 24 -10.24 -8.02 -4.64
CA VAL A 24 -11.49 -8.76 -4.45
C VAL A 24 -12.40 -8.02 -3.47
N PHE A 25 -11.90 -7.69 -2.28
CA PHE A 25 -12.67 -6.92 -1.30
C PHE A 25 -13.04 -5.53 -1.83
N THR A 26 -12.11 -4.84 -2.48
CA THR A 26 -12.36 -3.53 -3.08
C THR A 26 -13.48 -3.60 -4.11
N LYS A 27 -13.49 -4.61 -5.00
CA LYS A 27 -14.56 -4.80 -5.98
C LYS A 27 -15.92 -5.04 -5.32
N TRP A 28 -15.98 -5.85 -4.27
CA TRP A 28 -17.24 -6.09 -3.53
C TRP A 28 -17.75 -4.83 -2.83
N LEU A 29 -16.86 -4.07 -2.19
CA LEU A 29 -17.22 -2.79 -1.55
C LEU A 29 -17.75 -1.76 -2.56
N TYR A 30 -17.12 -1.66 -3.73
CA TYR A 30 -17.61 -0.79 -4.81
C TYR A 30 -18.94 -1.27 -5.39
N SER A 31 -19.16 -2.58 -5.50
CA SER A 31 -20.46 -3.12 -5.92
C SER A 31 -21.58 -2.85 -4.92
N ALA A 32 -21.25 -2.63 -3.64
CA ALA A 32 -22.18 -2.16 -2.62
C ALA A 32 -22.39 -0.63 -2.65
N GLY A 33 -21.84 0.07 -3.64
CA GLY A 33 -22.03 1.51 -3.83
C GLY A 33 -21.12 2.40 -2.98
N MET A 34 -20.10 1.85 -2.31
CA MET A 34 -19.16 2.67 -1.55
C MET A 34 -18.20 3.45 -2.45
N GLU A 35 -17.99 4.74 -2.13
CA GLU A 35 -17.01 5.54 -2.83
C GLU A 35 -15.57 5.15 -2.46
N PRO A 36 -14.59 5.33 -3.36
CA PRO A 36 -13.19 4.99 -3.10
C PRO A 36 -12.59 5.65 -1.87
N ILE A 37 -12.92 6.93 -1.64
CA ILE A 37 -12.42 7.69 -0.49
C ILE A 37 -13.02 7.19 0.84
N ASP A 38 -14.27 6.71 0.84
CA ASP A 38 -14.88 6.12 2.03
C ASP A 38 -14.26 4.75 2.33
N VAL A 39 -14.07 3.92 1.31
CA VAL A 39 -13.42 2.60 1.44
C VAL A 39 -12.02 2.74 2.04
N VAL A 40 -11.19 3.64 1.50
CA VAL A 40 -9.82 3.80 1.99
C VAL A 40 -9.78 4.39 3.40
N THR A 41 -10.66 5.35 3.71
CA THR A 41 -10.75 5.95 5.05
C THR A 41 -11.13 4.88 6.07
N TRP A 42 -12.19 4.12 5.81
CA TRP A 42 -12.63 3.03 6.68
C TRP A 42 -11.59 1.93 6.82
N ARG A 43 -10.89 1.58 5.73
CA ARG A 43 -9.78 0.61 5.76
C ARG A 43 -8.73 1.02 6.79
N PHE A 44 -8.31 2.29 6.81
CA PHE A 44 -7.32 2.78 7.78
C PHE A 44 -7.89 2.96 9.19
N ILE A 45 -9.18 3.28 9.33
CA ILE A 45 -9.88 3.30 10.63
C ILE A 45 -9.83 1.90 11.28
N VAL A 46 -9.94 0.83 10.50
CA VAL A 46 -9.84 -0.56 10.99
C VAL A 46 -8.37 -0.98 11.18
N ALA A 47 -7.52 -0.70 10.19
CA ALA A 47 -6.14 -1.19 10.17
C ALA A 47 -5.26 -0.56 11.26
N ALA A 48 -5.36 0.76 11.48
CA ALA A 48 -4.46 1.45 12.41
C ALA A 48 -4.60 0.98 13.88
N PRO A 49 -5.83 0.83 14.44
CA PRO A 49 -6.01 0.22 15.75
C PRO A 49 -5.56 -1.24 15.80
N MET A 50 -5.82 -2.04 14.76
CA MET A 50 -5.39 -3.43 14.69
C MET A 50 -3.86 -3.55 14.71
N MET A 51 -3.14 -2.73 13.93
CA MET A 51 -1.68 -2.66 13.97
C MET A 51 -1.17 -2.23 15.35
N LEU A 52 -1.82 -1.25 16.00
CA LEU A 52 -1.45 -0.83 17.35
C LEU A 52 -1.57 -1.97 18.36
N LEU A 53 -2.67 -2.74 18.30
CA LEU A 53 -2.87 -3.90 19.15
C LEU A 53 -1.83 -4.99 18.87
N GLY A 54 -1.58 -5.29 17.60
CA GLY A 54 -0.56 -6.24 17.16
C GLY A 54 0.85 -5.83 17.63
N ALA A 55 1.21 -4.57 17.47
CA ALA A 55 2.49 -4.02 17.92
C ALA A 55 2.65 -4.10 19.44
N ARG A 56 1.60 -3.77 20.20
CA ARG A 56 1.60 -3.90 21.67
C ARG A 56 1.73 -5.34 22.13
N TRP A 57 1.21 -6.29 21.37
CA TRP A 57 1.28 -7.72 21.69
C TRP A 57 2.65 -8.30 21.33
N LEU A 58 3.11 -8.08 20.10
CA LEU A 58 4.35 -8.67 19.56
C LEU A 58 5.62 -8.05 20.14
N GLU A 59 5.57 -6.75 20.46
CA GLU A 59 6.73 -6.00 20.96
C GLU A 59 6.59 -5.62 22.44
N ARG A 60 5.72 -6.34 23.17
CA ARG A 60 5.50 -6.11 24.60
C ARG A 60 6.81 -6.29 25.37
N GLY A 61 7.18 -5.28 26.16
CA GLY A 61 8.40 -5.31 26.98
C GLY A 61 9.71 -5.16 26.20
N ARG A 62 9.65 -4.92 24.87
CA ARG A 62 10.85 -4.63 24.07
C ARG A 62 11.23 -3.16 24.22
N THR A 63 12.36 -2.93 24.86
CA THR A 63 12.98 -1.59 25.00
C THR A 63 14.32 -1.51 24.28
N ASP A 64 14.70 -2.56 23.55
CA ASP A 64 15.92 -2.67 22.77
C ASP A 64 15.86 -1.78 21.51
N GLY A 65 16.98 -1.16 21.18
CA GLY A 65 17.16 -0.33 19.98
C GLY A 65 16.80 1.15 20.16
N PRO A 66 17.04 1.97 19.13
CA PRO A 66 16.76 3.40 19.15
C PRO A 66 15.26 3.72 19.34
N PRO A 67 14.92 4.94 19.81
CA PRO A 67 13.54 5.38 19.88
C PRO A 67 12.90 5.39 18.48
N VAL A 68 11.63 5.00 18.39
CA VAL A 68 10.89 5.00 17.12
C VAL A 68 10.69 6.44 16.64
N PRO A 69 11.11 6.80 15.41
CA PRO A 69 11.01 8.16 14.89
C PRO A 69 9.58 8.49 14.43
N TRP A 70 8.63 8.45 15.36
CA TRP A 70 7.19 8.53 15.10
C TRP A 70 6.79 9.73 14.24
N LYS A 71 7.39 10.91 14.44
CA LYS A 71 7.11 12.12 13.63
C LYS A 71 7.44 11.91 12.14
N ARG A 72 8.60 11.30 11.86
CA ARG A 72 9.01 11.01 10.48
C ARG A 72 8.10 9.96 9.85
N LEU A 73 7.70 8.95 10.63
CA LEU A 73 6.82 7.89 10.17
C LEU A 73 5.38 8.39 9.90
N LEU A 74 4.88 9.36 10.67
CA LEU A 74 3.63 10.04 10.34
C LEU A 74 3.70 10.75 8.99
N LEU A 75 4.81 11.44 8.70
CA LEU A 75 5.03 12.09 7.40
C LEU A 75 5.13 11.07 6.26
N VAL A 76 5.77 9.92 6.50
CA VAL A 76 5.79 8.78 5.56
C VAL A 76 4.37 8.25 5.31
N GLY A 77 3.50 8.23 6.32
CA GLY A 77 2.07 7.94 6.16
C GLY A 77 1.34 8.95 5.26
N GLY A 78 1.76 10.22 5.31
CA GLY A 78 1.27 11.25 4.38
C GLY A 78 1.66 10.96 2.92
N LEU A 79 2.91 10.58 2.68
CA LEU A 79 3.38 10.13 1.36
C LEU A 79 2.60 8.90 0.88
N PHE A 80 2.31 7.95 1.77
CA PHE A 80 1.51 6.77 1.44
C PHE A 80 0.08 7.15 1.02
N SER A 81 -0.50 8.17 1.66
CA SER A 81 -1.83 8.68 1.30
C SER A 81 -1.84 9.33 -0.08
N ALA A 82 -0.77 10.06 -0.43
CA ALA A 82 -0.62 10.61 -1.77
C ALA A 82 -0.64 9.50 -2.83
N ALA A 83 0.13 8.41 -2.62
CA ALA A 83 0.13 7.24 -3.50
C ALA A 83 -1.25 6.59 -3.65
N ALA A 84 -1.99 6.45 -2.54
CA ALA A 84 -3.34 5.91 -2.59
C ALA A 84 -4.32 6.86 -3.33
N GLY A 85 -4.18 8.18 -3.16
CA GLY A 85 -4.99 9.19 -3.86
C GLY A 85 -4.77 9.21 -5.37
N THR A 86 -3.52 9.21 -5.82
CA THR A 86 -3.17 9.19 -7.26
C THR A 86 -3.59 7.89 -7.94
N ALA A 87 -3.66 6.79 -7.19
CA ALA A 87 -4.16 5.52 -7.72
C ALA A 87 -5.63 5.59 -8.15
N PHE A 88 -6.49 6.29 -7.40
CA PHE A 88 -7.90 6.41 -7.74
C PHE A 88 -8.14 7.15 -9.05
N VAL A 89 -7.40 8.24 -9.28
CA VAL A 89 -7.51 9.01 -10.53
C VAL A 89 -7.05 8.14 -11.72
N GLY A 90 -5.96 7.39 -11.56
CA GLY A 90 -5.47 6.49 -12.61
C GLY A 90 -6.46 5.37 -12.94
N LEU A 91 -7.07 4.75 -11.93
CA LEU A 91 -8.05 3.66 -12.10
C LEU A 91 -9.37 4.11 -12.76
N GLN A 92 -9.72 5.40 -12.71
CA GLN A 92 -10.88 5.93 -13.44
C GLN A 92 -10.62 6.10 -14.94
N LEU A 93 -9.35 6.21 -15.34
CA LEU A 93 -8.96 6.56 -16.71
C LEU A 93 -8.64 5.34 -17.58
N MET A 94 -8.46 4.16 -16.97
CA MET A 94 -8.07 2.93 -17.68
C MET A 94 -8.57 1.68 -16.98
N SER A 95 -8.49 0.54 -17.66
CA SER A 95 -8.82 -0.75 -17.05
C SER A 95 -7.88 -1.07 -15.88
N ALA A 96 -8.42 -1.68 -14.83
CA ALA A 96 -7.65 -2.04 -13.64
C ALA A 96 -6.44 -2.94 -13.97
N SER A 97 -6.60 -3.86 -14.92
CA SER A 97 -5.53 -4.75 -15.37
C SER A 97 -4.38 -3.99 -16.04
N ALA A 98 -4.68 -3.03 -16.92
CA ALA A 98 -3.64 -2.21 -17.57
C ALA A 98 -2.95 -1.28 -16.55
N TYR A 99 -3.72 -0.70 -15.62
CA TYR A 99 -3.20 0.10 -14.54
C TYR A 99 -2.20 -0.66 -13.67
N LEU A 100 -2.55 -1.87 -13.25
CA LEU A 100 -1.73 -2.67 -12.34
C LEU A 100 -0.38 -3.05 -12.97
N VAL A 101 -0.32 -3.35 -14.27
CA VAL A 101 0.97 -3.62 -14.94
C VAL A 101 1.90 -2.43 -14.84
N LEU A 102 1.42 -1.23 -15.14
CA LEU A 102 2.21 -0.01 -15.05
C LEU A 102 2.58 0.30 -13.60
N PHE A 103 1.63 0.15 -12.69
CA PHE A 103 1.84 0.34 -11.27
C PHE A 103 2.95 -0.56 -10.72
N TYR A 104 2.93 -1.84 -11.07
CA TYR A 104 3.92 -2.85 -10.64
C TYR A 104 5.31 -2.68 -11.27
N THR A 105 5.56 -1.58 -12.00
CA THR A 105 6.93 -1.14 -12.30
C THR A 105 7.61 -0.47 -11.10
N TYR A 106 6.87 -0.10 -10.05
CA TYR A 106 7.43 0.52 -8.85
C TYR A 106 8.61 -0.25 -8.21
N PRO A 107 8.65 -1.60 -8.14
CA PRO A 107 9.78 -2.32 -7.54
C PRO A 107 11.07 -2.10 -8.33
N ALA A 108 10.98 -1.94 -9.66
CA ALA A 108 12.13 -1.59 -10.49
C ALA A 108 12.59 -0.16 -10.22
N MET A 109 11.66 0.78 -10.04
CA MET A 109 11.98 2.14 -9.65
C MET A 109 12.65 2.19 -8.26
N VAL A 110 12.16 1.42 -7.28
CA VAL A 110 12.80 1.27 -5.96
C VAL A 110 14.24 0.77 -6.11
N ALA A 111 14.45 -0.27 -6.91
CA ALA A 111 15.79 -0.81 -7.17
C ALA A 111 16.75 0.22 -7.77
N VAL A 112 16.27 1.00 -8.75
CA VAL A 112 17.05 2.08 -9.37
C VAL A 112 17.39 3.16 -8.34
N ILE A 113 16.43 3.60 -7.53
CA ILE A 113 16.67 4.60 -6.46
C ILE A 113 17.71 4.06 -5.47
N SER A 114 17.57 2.80 -5.03
CA SER A 114 18.55 2.13 -4.15
C SER A 114 19.96 2.18 -4.72
N VAL A 115 20.16 1.86 -6.00
CA VAL A 115 21.49 1.91 -6.65
C VAL A 115 22.04 3.33 -6.73
N ILE A 116 21.21 4.32 -7.10
CA ILE A 116 21.62 5.73 -7.16
C ILE A 116 22.05 6.23 -5.77
N THR A 117 21.40 5.75 -4.72
CA THR A 117 21.76 6.09 -3.32
C THR A 117 22.91 5.25 -2.73
N GLY A 118 23.55 4.41 -3.55
CA GLY A 118 24.79 3.72 -3.21
C GLY A 118 24.64 2.24 -2.80
N GLU A 119 23.45 1.65 -2.91
CA GLU A 119 23.28 0.21 -2.65
C GLU A 119 23.78 -0.64 -3.82
N LYS A 120 24.47 -1.75 -3.50
CA LYS A 120 24.96 -2.70 -4.50
C LYS A 120 23.98 -3.86 -4.65
N LEU A 121 23.27 -3.88 -5.77
CA LEU A 121 22.35 -4.97 -6.11
C LEU A 121 23.06 -6.05 -6.94
N SER A 122 22.80 -7.31 -6.63
CA SER A 122 23.42 -8.44 -7.33
C SER A 122 22.78 -8.70 -8.70
N LEU A 123 23.50 -9.36 -9.62
CA LEU A 123 22.93 -9.77 -10.90
C LEU A 123 21.70 -10.68 -10.73
N ARG A 124 21.72 -11.56 -9.72
CA ARG A 124 20.58 -12.45 -9.39
C ARG A 124 19.32 -11.66 -9.03
N PHE A 125 19.47 -10.52 -8.34
CA PHE A 125 18.36 -9.62 -8.04
C PHE A 125 17.74 -9.06 -9.32
N TRP A 126 18.56 -8.56 -10.25
CA TRP A 126 18.07 -8.02 -11.53
C TRP A 126 17.37 -9.08 -12.39
N LEU A 127 17.90 -10.31 -12.42
CA LEU A 127 17.24 -11.42 -13.13
C LEU A 127 15.89 -11.77 -12.51
N ALA A 128 15.80 -11.83 -11.17
CA ALA A 128 14.54 -12.08 -10.48
C ALA A 128 13.52 -10.94 -10.69
N LEU A 129 13.98 -9.69 -10.66
CA LEU A 129 13.15 -8.53 -10.94
C LEU A 129 12.60 -8.57 -12.38
N MET A 130 13.45 -8.85 -13.38
CA MET A 130 13.01 -9.00 -14.76
C MET A 130 11.99 -10.12 -14.93
N LEU A 131 12.24 -11.30 -14.32
CA LEU A 131 11.29 -12.41 -14.35
C LEU A 131 9.93 -12.02 -13.72
N THR A 132 9.97 -11.25 -12.63
CA THR A 132 8.75 -10.76 -11.95
C THR A 132 7.98 -9.79 -12.84
N LEU A 133 8.66 -8.83 -13.48
CA LEU A 133 8.02 -7.87 -14.40
C LEU A 133 7.39 -8.57 -15.61
N VAL A 134 8.09 -9.56 -16.18
CA VAL A 134 7.54 -10.38 -17.27
C VAL A 134 6.32 -11.15 -16.80
N GLY A 135 6.38 -11.78 -15.62
CA GLY A 135 5.25 -12.48 -15.03
C GLY A 135 4.03 -11.57 -14.86
N VAL A 136 4.21 -10.37 -14.30
CA VAL A 136 3.15 -9.38 -14.16
C VAL A 136 2.57 -8.98 -15.53
N ALA A 137 3.41 -8.70 -16.53
CA ALA A 137 2.94 -8.34 -17.86
C ALA A 137 2.09 -9.46 -18.49
N LEU A 138 2.45 -10.73 -18.28
CA LEU A 138 1.69 -11.88 -18.77
C LEU A 138 0.32 -12.04 -18.10
N THR A 139 0.11 -11.48 -16.91
CA THR A 139 -1.20 -11.52 -16.23
C THR A 139 -2.21 -10.52 -16.78
N ALA A 140 -1.80 -9.62 -17.68
CA ALA A 140 -2.63 -8.55 -18.21
C ALA A 140 -2.81 -8.66 -19.73
N PRO A 141 -3.69 -9.56 -20.20
CA PRO A 141 -3.90 -9.80 -21.64
C PRO A 141 -4.37 -8.56 -22.40
N GLU A 142 -5.03 -7.61 -21.73
CA GLU A 142 -5.55 -6.37 -22.32
C GLU A 142 -4.57 -5.19 -22.24
N PHE A 143 -3.34 -5.40 -21.76
CA PHE A 143 -2.39 -4.30 -21.51
C PHE A 143 -2.15 -3.41 -22.74
N ILE A 144 -1.91 -4.02 -23.90
CA ILE A 144 -1.65 -3.29 -25.15
C ILE A 144 -2.88 -2.49 -25.59
N ALA A 145 -4.07 -3.05 -25.45
CA ALA A 145 -5.32 -2.37 -25.78
C ALA A 145 -5.62 -1.22 -24.80
N GLY A 146 -5.31 -1.38 -23.50
CA GLY A 146 -5.47 -0.32 -22.51
C GLY A 146 -4.52 0.87 -22.74
N LEU A 147 -3.30 0.61 -23.20
CA LEU A 147 -2.29 1.65 -23.44
C LEU A 147 -2.67 2.61 -24.59
N SER A 148 -3.30 2.07 -25.64
CA SER A 148 -3.70 2.87 -26.81
C SER A 148 -4.95 3.71 -26.57
N GLN A 149 -5.77 3.35 -25.59
CA GLN A 149 -7.03 4.06 -25.28
C GLN A 149 -6.81 5.31 -24.43
N ASN A 150 -5.85 5.31 -23.50
CA ASN A 150 -5.64 6.46 -22.60
C ASN A 150 -4.19 6.64 -22.16
N VAL A 151 -3.40 7.31 -23.00
CA VAL A 151 -1.98 7.65 -22.73
C VAL A 151 -1.82 8.51 -21.48
N PHE A 152 -2.77 9.41 -21.20
CA PHE A 152 -2.73 10.25 -20.00
C PHE A 152 -2.89 9.41 -18.73
N GLY A 153 -3.83 8.46 -18.74
CA GLY A 153 -3.96 7.47 -17.68
C GLY A 153 -2.67 6.65 -17.48
N ALA A 154 -1.98 6.28 -18.57
CA ALA A 154 -0.71 5.55 -18.50
C ALA A 154 0.39 6.38 -17.83
N GLY A 155 0.48 7.67 -18.17
CA GLY A 155 1.34 8.62 -17.50
C GLY A 155 1.05 8.72 -16.00
N LEU A 156 -0.23 8.79 -15.61
CA LEU A 156 -0.63 8.84 -14.20
C LEU A 156 -0.33 7.53 -13.46
N ALA A 157 -0.49 6.37 -14.08
CA ALA A 157 -0.15 5.09 -13.48
C ALA A 157 1.36 4.98 -13.21
N LEU A 158 2.20 5.43 -14.16
CA LEU A 158 3.65 5.50 -13.98
C LEU A 158 4.06 6.55 -12.94
N ALA A 159 3.41 7.71 -12.93
CA ALA A 159 3.62 8.72 -11.90
C ALA A 159 3.29 8.16 -10.51
N ASN A 160 2.18 7.42 -10.38
CA ASN A 160 1.81 6.75 -9.14
C ASN A 160 2.84 5.69 -8.73
N ALA A 161 3.33 4.88 -9.67
CA ALA A 161 4.42 3.94 -9.41
C ALA A 161 5.66 4.65 -8.86
N GLY A 162 5.98 5.85 -9.38
CA GLY A 162 7.03 6.70 -8.86
C GLY A 162 6.80 7.17 -7.42
N VAL A 163 5.59 7.66 -7.09
CA VAL A 163 5.23 8.05 -5.72
C VAL A 163 5.36 6.87 -4.76
N VAL A 164 4.88 5.69 -5.16
CA VAL A 164 5.01 4.45 -4.37
C VAL A 164 6.47 4.03 -4.21
N ALA A 165 7.29 4.17 -5.25
CA ALA A 165 8.71 3.85 -5.15
C ALA A 165 9.43 4.77 -4.16
N VAL A 166 9.15 6.08 -4.20
CA VAL A 166 9.67 7.04 -3.22
C VAL A 166 9.19 6.69 -1.81
N TYR A 167 7.91 6.38 -1.64
CA TYR A 167 7.36 5.94 -0.36
C TYR A 167 8.12 4.72 0.20
N TYR A 168 8.27 3.65 -0.58
CA TYR A 168 8.97 2.44 -0.13
C TYR A 168 10.43 2.71 0.17
N PHE A 169 11.11 3.49 -0.67
CA PHE A 169 12.49 3.87 -0.45
C PHE A 169 12.68 4.67 0.85
N VAL A 170 11.89 5.73 1.05
CA VAL A 170 11.95 6.58 2.26
C VAL A 170 11.54 5.76 3.50
N SER A 171 10.51 4.92 3.40
CA SER A 171 10.06 4.06 4.49
C SER A 171 11.17 3.09 4.92
N ASN A 172 11.80 2.40 3.96
CA ASN A 172 12.95 1.52 4.23
C ASN A 172 14.12 2.28 4.87
N TYR A 173 14.41 3.50 4.37
CA TYR A 173 15.47 4.33 4.93
C TYR A 173 15.18 4.75 6.39
N VAL A 174 13.96 5.18 6.70
CA VAL A 174 13.55 5.60 8.05
C VAL A 174 13.43 4.41 9.01
N MET A 175 13.06 3.23 8.51
CA MET A 175 12.95 2.00 9.30
C MET A 175 14.29 1.26 9.48
N ARG A 176 15.35 1.68 8.80
CA ARG A 176 16.66 1.04 8.87
C ARG A 176 17.23 1.11 10.28
N GLY A 177 17.58 -0.05 10.84
CA GLY A 177 18.10 -0.16 12.22
C GLY A 177 17.02 -0.16 13.31
N GLN A 178 15.74 -0.08 12.94
CA GLN A 178 14.64 -0.18 13.89
C GLN A 178 14.37 -1.65 14.25
N THR A 179 14.47 -1.95 15.54
CA THR A 179 14.14 -3.25 16.14
C THR A 179 12.63 -3.44 16.31
N ARG A 180 11.90 -2.34 16.51
CA ARG A 180 10.44 -2.28 16.74
C ARG A 180 9.68 -1.94 15.45
N GLN A 181 9.67 -2.89 14.52
CA GLN A 181 9.08 -2.69 13.19
C GLN A 181 7.56 -2.58 13.23
N ALA A 182 6.86 -3.33 14.11
CA ALA A 182 5.41 -3.27 14.20
C ALA A 182 4.94 -1.91 14.73
N GLN A 183 5.63 -1.35 15.74
CA GLN A 183 5.39 0.02 16.19
C GLN A 183 5.66 1.05 15.09
N ALA A 184 6.75 0.87 14.32
CA ALA A 184 7.09 1.80 13.25
C ALA A 184 6.01 1.84 12.15
N THR A 185 5.55 0.69 11.67
CA THR A 185 4.48 0.61 10.66
C THR A 185 3.14 1.14 11.19
N THR A 186 2.86 0.95 12.49
CA THR A 186 1.68 1.54 13.14
C THR A 186 1.65 3.06 12.96
N TRP A 187 2.77 3.75 13.16
CA TRP A 187 2.84 5.21 12.95
C TRP A 187 2.62 5.62 11.49
N VAL A 188 3.09 4.82 10.52
CA VAL A 188 2.79 5.05 9.11
C VAL A 188 1.28 4.96 8.85
N MET A 189 0.61 3.94 9.41
CA MET A 189 -0.84 3.78 9.26
C MET A 189 -1.64 4.92 9.91
N PHE A 190 -1.24 5.38 11.10
CA PHE A 190 -1.86 6.56 11.72
C PHE A 190 -1.63 7.83 10.91
N GLY A 191 -0.44 8.00 10.32
CA GLY A 191 -0.16 9.13 9.43
C GLY A 191 -1.09 9.13 8.23
N ALA A 192 -1.32 7.94 7.63
CA ALA A 192 -2.26 7.81 6.53
C ALA A 192 -3.71 8.06 6.95
N LEU A 193 -4.14 7.49 8.08
CA LEU A 193 -5.46 7.73 8.65
C LEU A 193 -5.74 9.21 8.86
N ILE A 194 -4.79 9.96 9.44
CA ILE A 194 -4.93 11.41 9.66
C ILE A 194 -5.21 12.13 8.35
N VAL A 195 -4.45 11.83 7.29
CA VAL A 195 -4.66 12.47 5.98
C VAL A 195 -6.04 12.16 5.41
N PHE A 196 -6.50 10.90 5.47
CA PHE A 196 -7.83 10.55 4.96
C PHE A 196 -8.96 11.16 5.77
N ILE A 197 -8.84 11.23 7.10
CA ILE A 197 -9.80 11.95 7.95
C ILE A 197 -9.85 13.44 7.59
N VAL A 198 -8.69 14.06 7.34
CA VAL A 198 -8.63 15.47 6.89
C VAL A 198 -9.32 15.63 5.54
N ILE A 199 -9.04 14.78 4.56
CA ILE A 199 -9.67 14.82 3.24
C ILE A 199 -11.20 14.71 3.36
N VAL A 200 -11.71 13.75 4.14
CA VAL A 200 -13.15 13.57 4.34
C VAL A 200 -13.78 14.73 5.10
N SER A 201 -13.08 15.30 6.08
CA SER A 201 -13.55 16.47 6.83
C SER A 201 -13.62 17.72 5.94
N VAL A 202 -12.63 17.90 5.06
CA VAL A 202 -12.62 18.97 4.06
C VAL A 202 -13.77 18.76 3.06
N ARG A 203 -13.95 17.54 2.54
CA ARG A 203 -15.08 17.17 1.66
C ARG A 203 -16.42 17.56 2.29
N ALA A 204 -16.60 17.23 3.58
CA ALA A 204 -17.80 17.58 4.34
C ALA A 204 -17.98 19.10 4.49
N ALA A 205 -16.91 19.84 4.80
CA ALA A 205 -16.96 21.29 4.96
C ALA A 205 -17.35 22.04 3.68
N PHE A 206 -17.00 21.51 2.52
CA PHE A 206 -17.40 22.05 1.21
C PHE A 206 -18.77 21.55 0.71
N GLY A 207 -19.51 20.80 1.53
CA GLY A 207 -20.87 20.34 1.19
C GLY A 207 -20.94 19.11 0.28
N TYR A 208 -19.83 18.41 0.04
CA TYR A 208 -19.77 17.19 -0.76
C TYR A 208 -20.07 15.90 0.03
N GLY A 209 -20.55 16.03 1.27
CA GLY A 209 -20.86 14.90 2.15
C GLY A 209 -19.68 14.40 3.02
N GLY A 210 -20.02 13.88 4.20
CA GLY A 210 -19.07 13.31 5.17
C GLY A 210 -18.73 11.84 4.89
N LEU A 211 -18.05 11.18 5.82
CA LEU A 211 -17.74 9.74 5.72
C LEU A 211 -19.05 8.94 5.65
N VAL A 212 -19.26 8.19 4.57
CA VAL A 212 -20.44 7.34 4.42
C VAL A 212 -20.19 6.01 5.11
N ALA A 213 -21.10 5.59 5.99
CA ALA A 213 -21.02 4.29 6.64
C ALA A 213 -21.41 3.16 5.69
N PRO A 214 -20.79 1.97 5.80
CA PRO A 214 -21.19 0.79 5.04
C PRO A 214 -22.70 0.50 5.21
N PRO A 215 -23.45 0.29 4.12
CA PRO A 215 -24.92 0.23 4.15
C PRO A 215 -25.47 -1.08 4.71
N THR A 216 -24.69 -2.16 4.71
CA THR A 216 -25.12 -3.50 5.14
C THR A 216 -24.09 -4.19 6.03
N PRO A 217 -24.49 -5.17 6.87
CA PRO A 217 -23.56 -5.98 7.66
C PRO A 217 -22.51 -6.72 6.81
N ASP A 218 -22.89 -7.17 5.61
CA ASP A 218 -21.95 -7.84 4.69
C ASP A 218 -20.87 -6.88 4.20
N THR A 219 -21.24 -5.63 3.91
CA THR A 219 -20.27 -4.59 3.54
C THR A 219 -19.28 -4.30 4.68
N TRP A 220 -19.75 -4.34 5.94
CA TRP A 220 -18.86 -4.26 7.10
C TRP A 220 -17.89 -5.44 7.16
N LEU A 221 -18.35 -6.67 6.92
CA LEU A 221 -17.50 -7.86 6.94
C LEU A 221 -16.37 -7.76 5.89
N TRP A 222 -16.70 -7.35 4.66
CA TRP A 222 -15.71 -7.15 3.60
C TRP A 222 -14.72 -6.04 3.94
N LEU A 223 -15.19 -4.97 4.57
CA LEU A 223 -14.36 -3.87 5.02
C LEU A 223 -13.41 -4.30 6.15
N PHE A 224 -13.88 -5.10 7.10
CA PHE A 224 -13.03 -5.69 8.14
C PHE A 224 -11.98 -6.62 7.52
N GLY A 225 -12.35 -7.45 6.55
CA GLY A 225 -11.41 -8.27 5.79
C GLY A 225 -10.34 -7.43 5.10
N LEU A 226 -10.74 -6.35 4.43
CA LEU A 226 -9.81 -5.41 3.79
C LEU A 226 -8.85 -4.73 4.80
N GLY A 227 -9.39 -4.26 5.92
CA GLY A 227 -8.61 -3.56 6.95
C GLY A 227 -7.68 -4.47 7.76
N THR A 228 -8.04 -5.75 7.93
CA THR A 228 -7.26 -6.71 8.71
C THR A 228 -6.38 -7.57 7.83
N ILE A 229 -6.99 -8.45 7.02
CA ILE A 229 -6.30 -9.44 6.18
C ILE A 229 -5.38 -8.74 5.19
N CYS A 230 -5.85 -7.72 4.47
CA CYS A 230 -5.05 -7.12 3.40
C CYS A 230 -4.11 -5.98 3.87
N THR A 231 -4.15 -5.60 5.15
CA THR A 231 -3.47 -4.36 5.60
C THR A 231 -2.74 -4.50 6.93
N ALA A 232 -3.33 -5.19 7.92
CA ALA A 232 -2.74 -5.32 9.24
C ALA A 232 -1.97 -6.64 9.44
N LEU A 233 -2.34 -7.69 8.71
CA LEU A 233 -1.65 -8.99 8.65
C LEU A 233 -0.60 -9.00 7.54
#